data_AF-A0A514WT24-F1
#
_entry.id   AF-A0A514WT24-F1
#
_cell.length_a   1.000
_cell.length_b   1.000
_cell.length_c   1.000
_cell.angle_alpha   90.00
_cell.angle_beta   90.00
_cell.angle_gamma   90.00
#
_symmetry.space_group_name_H-M   'P 1'
#
loop_
_entity.id
_entity.type
_entity.pdbx_description
1 polymer ?
#
loop_
_entity_poly.entity_id
_entity_poly.type
_entity_poly.pdbx_seq_one_letter_code
_entity_poly.pdbx_strand_id
1 'polypeptide(L)'
;MLYGRRVIEPQRVPHGQGSKRYILNKAFQYKYCWYMITAVAGGALLFFLPTFYFVSQNYELFKTLAYDTQPHLVQHLEREITWLRVFLAAAFVLITSVTLFLSMRMTKNLLSPLVTMEKHMHHLMLGQWNIPDYHIPAEDDFRDLSMTYDYFYRSLKANTETELRLLEKLSIDPQNREAYAAWKNLLAIKRSRLGIKEEFITNESVVELSEFDQKRRVS
;
A
#
# COMPACT_ATOMS: atom_id res chain seq x y z
N MET A 1 -4.74 -44.17 6.02
CA MET A 1 -4.10 -43.61 4.81
C MET A 1 -4.04 -42.10 4.96
N LEU A 2 -2.87 -41.57 5.33
CA LEU A 2 -2.61 -40.13 5.48
C LEU A 2 -2.17 -39.57 4.12
N TYR A 3 -3.00 -38.73 3.49
CA TYR A 3 -2.56 -37.98 2.32
C TYR A 3 -1.69 -36.80 2.76
N GLY A 4 -0.40 -36.90 2.47
CA GLY A 4 0.58 -35.84 2.66
C GLY A 4 0.25 -34.63 1.80
N ARG A 5 -0.22 -33.57 2.44
CA ARG A 5 -0.32 -32.22 1.88
C ARG A 5 1.11 -31.71 1.67
N ARG A 6 1.62 -31.73 0.44
CA ARG A 6 2.91 -31.09 0.11
C ARG A 6 2.78 -29.61 0.41
N VAL A 7 3.46 -29.17 1.47
CA VAL A 7 3.72 -27.76 1.76
C VAL A 7 4.70 -27.31 0.68
N ILE A 8 4.20 -26.57 -0.31
CA ILE A 8 5.04 -25.91 -1.30
C ILE A 8 5.81 -24.83 -0.53
N GLU A 9 7.12 -25.02 -0.35
CA GLU A 9 7.98 -24.01 0.22
C GLU A 9 7.91 -22.73 -0.63
N PRO A 10 7.72 -21.55 -0.03
CA PRO A 10 7.75 -20.30 -0.79
C PRO A 10 9.15 -20.09 -1.35
N GLN A 11 9.26 -20.20 -2.66
CA GLN A 11 10.47 -19.92 -3.44
C GLN A 11 10.90 -18.48 -3.14
N ARG A 12 12.05 -18.31 -2.45
CA ARG A 12 12.60 -16.99 -2.14
C ARG A 12 13.03 -16.30 -3.43
N VAL A 13 12.20 -15.39 -3.92
CA VAL A 13 12.51 -14.52 -5.07
C VAL A 13 13.51 -13.45 -4.62
N PRO A 14 14.60 -13.20 -5.38
CA PRO A 14 15.63 -12.25 -4.97
C PRO A 14 15.05 -10.83 -4.83
N HIS A 15 15.28 -10.24 -3.65
CA HIS A 15 14.96 -8.85 -3.34
C HIS A 15 15.85 -7.94 -4.17
N GLY A 16 15.30 -7.40 -5.25
CA GLY A 16 16.09 -6.64 -6.21
C GLY A 16 15.27 -5.70 -7.05
N GLN A 17 14.51 -4.79 -6.44
CA GLN A 17 14.18 -3.51 -7.07
C GLN A 17 13.84 -2.49 -5.99
N GLY A 18 14.79 -1.59 -5.74
CA GLY A 18 14.60 -0.49 -4.80
C GLY A 18 13.31 0.26 -5.10
N SER A 19 12.51 0.46 -4.06
CA SER A 19 11.29 1.26 -4.06
C SER A 19 11.57 2.61 -4.74
N LYS A 20 11.26 2.71 -6.03
CA LYS A 20 11.11 4.01 -6.69
C LYS A 20 10.05 4.73 -5.89
N ARG A 21 10.49 5.76 -5.15
CA ARG A 21 9.63 6.63 -4.34
C ARG A 21 8.65 7.30 -5.29
N TYR A 22 7.54 6.64 -5.57
CA TYR A 22 6.44 7.24 -6.29
C TYR A 22 5.94 8.36 -5.41
N ILE A 23 6.00 9.57 -5.96
CA ILE A 23 5.42 10.74 -5.37
C ILE A 23 3.91 10.52 -5.44
N LEU A 24 3.44 9.90 -4.36
CA LEU A 24 2.09 9.67 -3.93
C LEU A 24 1.26 10.93 -4.18
N ASN A 25 0.01 10.75 -4.63
CA ASN A 25 -0.90 11.81 -5.05
C ASN A 25 -0.80 13.04 -4.12
N LYS A 26 0.00 14.04 -4.54
CA LYS A 26 0.46 15.12 -3.63
C LYS A 26 -0.71 15.83 -2.99
N ALA A 27 -1.79 16.01 -3.77
CA ALA A 27 -3.03 16.62 -3.32
C ALA A 27 -3.64 15.88 -2.12
N PHE A 28 -3.67 14.55 -2.14
CA PHE A 28 -4.17 13.75 -1.02
C PHE A 28 -3.26 13.92 0.21
N GLN A 29 -1.95 13.74 0.04
CA GLN A 29 -1.02 13.85 1.16
C GLN A 29 -1.05 15.26 1.80
N TYR A 30 -1.07 16.33 1.00
CA TYR A 30 -1.17 17.69 1.51
C TYR A 30 -2.51 17.97 2.21
N LYS A 31 -3.63 17.46 1.67
CA LYS A 31 -4.96 17.65 2.28
C LYS A 31 -5.01 17.08 3.71
N TYR A 32 -4.56 15.85 3.91
CA TYR A 32 -4.57 15.21 5.24
C TYR A 32 -3.49 15.75 6.17
N CYS A 33 -2.29 16.05 5.66
CA CYS A 33 -1.27 16.74 6.45
C CYS A 33 -1.79 18.10 6.94
N TRP A 34 -2.47 18.88 6.08
CA TRP A 34 -3.03 20.18 6.44
C TRP A 34 -4.07 20.04 7.55
N TYR A 35 -5.01 19.10 7.44
CA TYR A 35 -5.99 18.85 8.51
C TYR A 35 -5.33 18.52 9.84
N MET A 36 -4.32 17.65 9.83
CA MET A 36 -3.62 17.26 11.05
C MET A 36 -2.83 18.44 11.66
N ILE A 37 -2.14 19.23 10.83
CA ILE A 37 -1.43 20.44 11.27
C ILE A 37 -2.42 21.44 11.86
N THR A 38 -3.56 21.71 11.19
CA THR A 38 -4.56 22.65 11.70
C THR A 38 -5.18 22.19 13.02
N ALA A 39 -5.41 20.88 13.19
CA ALA A 39 -5.95 20.34 14.44
C ALA A 39 -4.94 20.49 15.59
N VAL A 40 -3.67 20.17 15.36
CA VAL A 40 -2.62 20.29 16.39
C VAL A 40 -2.30 21.75 16.68
N ALA A 41 -2.18 22.60 15.66
CA ALA A 41 -1.95 24.02 15.83
C ALA A 41 -3.12 24.71 16.54
N GLY A 42 -4.37 24.34 16.20
CA GLY A 42 -5.56 24.83 16.89
C GLY A 42 -5.59 24.42 18.36
N GLY A 43 -5.30 23.14 18.65
CA GLY A 43 -5.17 22.66 20.02
C GLY A 43 -4.05 23.36 20.79
N ALA A 44 -2.87 23.53 20.18
CA ALA A 44 -1.75 24.23 20.78
C ALA A 44 -2.12 25.69 21.10
N LEU A 45 -2.77 26.41 20.17
CA LEU A 45 -3.20 27.80 20.38
C LEU A 45 -4.16 27.96 21.56
N LEU A 46 -5.08 27.00 21.77
CA LEU A 46 -6.00 27.02 22.91
C LEU A 46 -5.28 26.99 24.26
N PHE A 47 -4.12 26.32 24.35
CA PHE A 47 -3.30 26.32 25.57
C PHE A 47 -2.31 27.48 25.60
N PHE A 48 -1.75 27.83 24.45
CA PHE A 48 -0.66 28.80 24.36
C PHE A 48 -1.14 30.23 24.60
N LEU A 49 -2.34 30.59 24.11
CA LEU A 49 -2.90 31.93 24.29
C LEU A 49 -3.18 32.26 25.77
N PRO A 50 -3.90 31.43 26.55
CA PRO A 50 -4.07 31.67 27.98
C PRO A 50 -2.74 31.67 28.73
N THR A 51 -1.85 30.73 28.42
CA THR A 51 -0.54 30.64 29.09
C THR A 51 0.28 31.91 28.87
N PHE A 52 0.34 32.41 27.64
CA PHE A 52 1.03 33.64 27.31
C PHE A 52 0.43 34.86 28.02
N TYR A 53 -0.91 34.92 28.08
CA TYR A 53 -1.62 35.97 28.81
C TYR A 53 -1.30 35.93 30.31
N PHE A 54 -1.41 34.77 30.96
CA PHE A 54 -1.11 34.59 32.38
C PHE A 54 0.34 34.92 32.70
N VAL A 55 1.30 34.45 31.90
CA VAL A 55 2.72 34.77 32.09
C VAL A 55 2.94 36.28 32.00
N SER A 56 2.39 36.93 30.97
CA SER A 56 2.58 38.37 30.77
C SER A 56 1.98 39.18 31.93
N GLN A 57 0.76 38.85 32.36
CA GLN A 57 0.10 39.51 33.48
C GLN A 57 0.85 39.31 34.80
N ASN A 58 1.28 38.08 35.11
CA ASN A 58 2.00 37.80 36.34
C ASN A 58 3.35 38.54 36.40
N TYR A 59 4.10 38.59 35.30
CA TYR A 59 5.39 39.30 35.28
C TYR A 59 5.23 40.82 35.34
N GLU A 60 4.16 41.40 34.78
CA GLU A 60 3.88 42.84 34.97
C GLU A 60 3.64 43.16 36.46
N LEU A 61 2.88 42.31 37.16
CA LEU A 61 2.62 42.45 38.59
C LEU A 61 3.91 42.30 39.42
N PHE A 62 4.76 41.33 39.09
CA PHE A 62 6.07 41.21 39.76
C PHE A 62 6.98 42.40 39.49
N LYS A 63 6.92 42.98 38.29
CA LYS A 63 7.71 44.14 37.94
C LYS A 63 7.29 45.37 38.74
N THR A 64 5.99 45.65 38.83
CA THR A 64 5.48 46.78 39.64
C THR A 64 5.83 46.62 41.11
N LEU A 65 5.66 45.42 41.68
CA LEU A 65 6.01 45.13 43.06
C LEU A 65 7.52 45.26 43.35
N ALA A 66 8.36 44.86 42.38
CA ALA A 66 9.81 44.95 42.50
C ALA A 66 10.32 46.40 42.45
N TYR A 67 9.66 47.30 41.70
CA TYR A 67 10.00 48.72 41.71
C TYR A 67 9.82 49.34 43.11
N ASP A 68 8.77 48.94 43.83
CA ASP A 68 8.46 49.50 45.15
C ASP A 68 9.32 48.90 46.28
N THR A 69 9.69 47.63 46.17
CA THR A 69 10.34 46.89 47.26
C THR A 69 11.86 46.73 47.07
N GLN A 70 12.30 46.32 45.88
CA GLN A 70 13.68 45.96 45.60
C GLN A 70 14.05 46.26 44.13
N PRO A 71 14.41 47.51 43.79
CA PRO A 71 14.58 47.95 42.41
C PRO A 71 15.72 47.24 41.65
N HIS A 72 16.67 46.63 42.37
CA HIS A 72 17.76 45.87 41.77
C HIS A 72 17.29 44.56 41.09
N LEU A 73 16.14 44.00 41.48
CA LEU A 73 15.57 42.79 40.88
C LEU A 73 14.90 43.02 39.52
N VAL A 74 14.55 44.26 39.19
CA VAL A 74 13.83 44.59 37.96
C VAL A 74 14.60 44.16 36.71
N GLN A 75 15.92 44.36 36.69
CA GLN A 75 16.76 43.96 35.55
C GLN A 75 16.81 42.44 35.37
N HIS A 76 16.74 41.67 36.46
CA HIS A 76 16.68 40.22 36.40
C HIS A 76 15.33 39.74 35.85
N LEU A 77 14.24 40.32 36.33
CA LEU A 77 12.87 40.04 35.84
C LEU A 77 12.70 40.35 34.35
N GLU A 78 13.24 41.48 33.86
CA GLU A 78 13.20 41.85 32.43
C GLU A 78 14.00 40.88 31.54
N ARG A 79 15.12 40.38 32.04
CA ARG A 79 15.91 39.38 31.32
C ARG A 79 15.17 38.05 31.28
N GLU A 80 14.58 37.64 32.39
CA GLU A 80 13.85 36.38 32.51
C GLU A 80 12.62 36.34 31.60
N ILE A 81 11.79 37.41 31.56
CA ILE A 81 10.64 37.47 30.65
C ILE A 81 11.06 37.40 29.18
N THR A 82 12.20 38.00 28.83
CA THR A 82 12.75 37.93 27.47
C THR A 82 13.15 36.50 27.12
N TRP A 83 13.88 35.82 28.02
CA TRP A 83 14.23 34.41 27.85
C TRP A 83 12.99 33.51 27.77
N LEU A 84 12.00 33.75 28.61
CA LEU A 84 10.77 32.98 28.64
C LEU A 84 10.00 33.15 27.33
N ARG A 85 9.89 34.38 26.80
CA ARG A 85 9.27 34.62 25.48
C ARG A 85 10.03 33.92 24.34
N VAL A 86 11.35 33.99 24.34
CA VAL A 86 12.20 33.30 23.35
C VAL A 86 12.01 31.78 23.45
N PHE A 87 12.04 31.23 24.67
CA PHE A 87 11.83 29.81 24.93
C PHE A 87 10.45 29.35 24.47
N LEU A 88 9.40 30.11 24.79
CA LEU A 88 8.02 29.82 24.42
C LEU A 88 7.87 29.81 22.88
N ALA A 89 8.40 30.83 22.20
CA ALA A 89 8.41 30.89 20.74
C ALA A 89 9.18 29.71 20.11
N ALA A 90 10.35 29.38 20.64
CA ALA A 90 11.14 28.24 20.18
C ALA A 90 10.41 26.91 20.39
N ALA A 91 9.74 26.72 21.53
CA ALA A 91 8.93 25.54 21.82
C ALA A 91 7.76 25.40 20.83
N PHE A 92 7.07 26.49 20.50
CA PHE A 92 6.00 26.48 19.51
C PHE A 92 6.49 26.06 18.11
N VAL A 93 7.62 26.62 17.66
CA VAL A 93 8.24 26.25 16.38
C VAL A 93 8.66 24.79 16.37
N LEU A 94 9.25 24.30 17.47
CA LEU A 94 9.69 22.91 17.60
C LEU A 94 8.51 21.95 17.57
N ILE A 95 7.45 22.21 18.34
CA ILE A 95 6.21 21.41 18.34
C ILE A 95 5.59 21.35 16.95
N THR A 96 5.49 22.49 16.27
CA THR A 96 4.93 22.58 14.92
C THR A 96 5.78 21.78 13.92
N SER A 97 7.11 21.90 14.00
CA SER A 97 8.05 21.20 13.11
C SER A 97 8.03 19.68 13.32
N VAL A 98 8.05 19.23 14.58
CA VAL A 98 7.98 17.81 14.93
C VAL A 98 6.65 17.21 14.49
N THR A 99 5.54 17.93 14.71
CA THR A 99 4.22 17.50 14.26
C THR A 99 4.19 17.34 12.75
N LEU A 100 4.65 18.35 12.00
CA LEU A 100 4.69 18.31 10.54
C LEU A 100 5.53 17.13 10.02
N PHE A 101 6.70 16.90 10.63
CA PHE A 101 7.55 15.76 10.29
C PHE A 101 6.83 14.42 10.55
N LEU A 102 6.19 14.27 11.70
CA LEU A 102 5.48 13.06 12.08
C LEU A 102 4.25 12.81 11.19
N SER A 103 3.46 13.84 10.90
CA SER A 103 2.31 13.78 9.99
C SER A 103 2.72 13.32 8.59
N MET A 104 3.81 13.87 8.04
CA MET A 104 4.31 13.46 6.74
C MET A 104 4.78 12.00 6.75
N ARG A 105 5.48 11.58 7.81
CA ARG A 105 5.96 10.20 7.96
C ARG A 105 4.80 9.22 8.09
N MET A 106 3.83 9.50 8.94
CA MET A 106 2.64 8.67 9.12
C MET A 106 1.82 8.56 7.83
N THR A 107 1.52 9.69 7.19
CA THR A 107 0.71 9.69 5.95
C THR A 107 1.39 8.89 4.85
N LYS A 108 2.73 9.00 4.73
CA LYS A 108 3.50 8.21 3.76
C LYS A 108 3.44 6.72 4.06
N ASN A 109 3.63 6.33 5.32
CA ASN A 109 3.59 4.93 5.74
C ASN A 109 2.20 4.33 5.54
N LEU A 110 1.12 5.08 5.82
CA LEU A 110 -0.25 4.61 5.64
C LEU A 110 -0.65 4.46 4.17
N LEU A 111 -0.27 5.41 3.32
CA LEU A 111 -0.76 5.48 1.95
C LEU A 111 0.08 4.64 0.96
N SER A 112 1.33 4.33 1.31
CA SER A 112 2.19 3.46 0.51
C SER A 112 1.60 2.05 0.26
N PRO A 113 1.24 1.26 1.30
CA PRO A 113 0.68 -0.07 1.09
C PRO A 113 -0.64 0.00 0.33
N LEU A 114 -1.55 0.91 0.69
CA LEU A 114 -2.84 1.08 0.01
C LEU A 114 -2.70 1.31 -1.50
N VAL A 115 -1.78 2.18 -1.93
CA VAL A 115 -1.57 2.45 -3.36
C VAL A 115 -0.96 1.24 -4.08
N THR A 116 -0.09 0.47 -3.41
CA THR A 116 0.43 -0.76 -4.00
C THR A 116 -0.65 -1.83 -4.15
N MET A 117 -1.58 -1.95 -3.18
CA MET A 117 -2.76 -2.83 -3.29
C MET A 117 -3.68 -2.39 -4.45
N GLU A 118 -3.97 -1.09 -4.54
CA GLU A 118 -4.83 -0.52 -5.59
C GLU A 118 -4.26 -0.82 -6.98
N LYS A 119 -2.95 -0.61 -7.18
CA LYS A 119 -2.29 -0.93 -8.45
C LYS A 119 -2.39 -2.42 -8.76
N HIS A 120 -2.10 -3.28 -7.79
CA HIS A 120 -2.20 -4.73 -7.98
C HIS A 120 -3.64 -5.12 -8.37
N MET A 121 -4.64 -4.58 -7.66
CA MET A 121 -6.05 -4.80 -7.96
C MET A 121 -6.44 -4.29 -9.35
N HIS A 122 -5.93 -3.13 -9.77
CA HIS A 122 -6.17 -2.60 -11.11
C HIS A 122 -5.63 -3.53 -12.20
N HIS A 123 -4.43 -4.06 -12.02
CA HIS A 123 -3.90 -5.03 -12.98
C HIS A 123 -4.70 -6.35 -13.01
N LEU A 124 -5.19 -6.83 -11.86
CA LEU A 124 -6.09 -7.98 -11.80
C LEU A 124 -7.40 -7.70 -12.55
N MET A 125 -7.98 -6.51 -12.41
CA MET A 125 -9.18 -6.09 -13.16
C MET A 125 -8.95 -6.05 -14.67
N LEU A 126 -7.74 -5.67 -15.11
CA LEU A 126 -7.34 -5.73 -16.52
C LEU A 126 -7.09 -7.15 -17.03
N GLY A 127 -7.23 -8.17 -16.16
CA GLY A 127 -7.07 -9.57 -16.53
C GLY A 127 -5.61 -10.03 -16.59
N GLN A 128 -4.68 -9.30 -15.97
CA GLN A 128 -3.28 -9.70 -15.87
C GLN A 128 -3.08 -10.48 -14.55
N TRP A 129 -3.15 -11.81 -14.59
CA TRP A 129 -2.99 -12.65 -13.39
C TRP A 129 -1.55 -13.14 -13.18
N ASN A 130 -0.68 -12.92 -14.17
CA ASN A 130 0.75 -13.26 -14.14
C ASN A 130 1.59 -12.13 -13.54
N ILE A 131 1.23 -11.69 -12.34
CA ILE A 131 1.93 -10.63 -11.60
C ILE A 131 2.55 -11.30 -10.37
N PRO A 132 3.78 -10.93 -9.98
CA PRO A 132 4.39 -11.47 -8.77
C PRO A 132 3.47 -11.24 -7.57
N ASP A 133 3.43 -12.24 -6.68
CA ASP A 133 2.56 -12.24 -5.51
C ASP A 133 2.75 -10.94 -4.71
N TYR A 134 1.61 -10.35 -4.35
CA TYR A 134 1.58 -9.12 -3.57
C TYR A 134 2.05 -9.39 -2.14
N HIS A 135 3.22 -8.87 -1.77
CA HIS A 135 3.75 -8.98 -0.41
C HIS A 135 3.94 -7.60 0.23
N ILE A 136 3.13 -7.30 1.25
CA ILE A 136 3.38 -6.18 2.17
C ILE A 136 4.35 -6.68 3.25
N PRO A 137 5.37 -5.89 3.63
CA PRO A 137 6.22 -6.21 4.79
C PRO A 137 5.38 -6.52 6.04
N ALA A 138 5.73 -7.60 6.76
CA ALA A 138 4.96 -8.10 7.90
C ALA A 138 4.88 -7.15 9.11
N GLU A 139 5.64 -6.06 9.10
CA GLU A 139 5.75 -5.06 10.17
C GLU A 139 4.75 -3.90 10.05
N ASP A 140 3.96 -3.85 8.97
CA ASP A 140 3.01 -2.76 8.73
C ASP A 140 1.66 -2.97 9.46
N ASP A 141 1.04 -1.86 9.88
CA ASP A 141 -0.30 -1.78 10.48
C ASP A 141 -1.42 -2.42 9.61
N PHE A 142 -1.10 -2.76 8.35
CA PHE A 142 -2.01 -3.32 7.35
C PHE A 142 -1.92 -4.84 7.19
N ARG A 143 -1.31 -5.56 8.14
CA ARG A 143 -1.17 -7.02 8.06
C ARG A 143 -2.50 -7.75 7.84
N ASP A 144 -3.56 -7.38 8.55
CA ASP A 144 -4.86 -8.05 8.41
C ASP A 144 -5.51 -7.77 7.04
N LEU A 145 -5.36 -6.54 6.56
CA LEU A 145 -5.82 -6.13 5.23
C LEU A 145 -5.04 -6.88 4.13
N SER A 146 -3.74 -7.03 4.29
CA SER A 146 -2.88 -7.76 3.34
C SER A 146 -3.23 -9.24 3.29
N MET A 147 -3.47 -9.87 4.45
CA MET A 147 -3.92 -11.26 4.54
C MET A 147 -5.28 -11.44 3.85
N THR A 148 -6.26 -10.58 4.17
CA THR A 148 -7.59 -10.63 3.55
C THR A 148 -7.52 -10.49 2.03
N TYR A 149 -6.66 -9.60 1.54
CA TYR A 149 -6.43 -9.40 0.12
C TYR A 149 -5.76 -10.59 -0.56
N ASP A 150 -4.74 -11.20 0.06
CA ASP A 150 -4.11 -12.41 -0.46
C ASP A 150 -5.12 -13.56 -0.55
N TYR A 151 -5.95 -13.76 0.47
CA TYR A 151 -7.05 -14.74 0.42
C TYR A 151 -8.02 -14.47 -0.73
N PHE A 152 -8.42 -13.21 -0.91
CA PHE A 152 -9.31 -12.81 -2.01
C PHE A 152 -8.66 -13.09 -3.38
N TYR A 153 -7.40 -12.71 -3.57
CA TYR A 153 -6.64 -12.96 -4.80
C TYR A 153 -6.56 -14.46 -5.11
N ARG A 154 -6.15 -15.28 -4.12
CA ARG A 154 -6.07 -16.73 -4.27
C ARG A 154 -7.42 -17.36 -4.58
N SER A 155 -8.50 -16.88 -3.94
CA SER A 155 -9.85 -17.36 -4.20
C SER A 155 -10.29 -17.06 -5.62
N LEU A 156 -10.04 -15.85 -6.13
CA LEU A 156 -10.39 -15.51 -7.50
C LEU A 156 -9.57 -16.29 -8.54
N LYS A 157 -8.28 -16.49 -8.27
CA LYS A 157 -7.39 -17.28 -9.13
C LYS A 157 -7.87 -18.73 -9.19
N ALA A 158 -8.14 -19.34 -8.04
CA ALA A 158 -8.67 -20.70 -7.95
C ALA A 158 -10.04 -20.86 -8.63
N ASN A 159 -10.92 -19.85 -8.51
CA ASN A 159 -12.20 -19.86 -9.21
C ASN A 159 -12.00 -19.81 -10.74
N THR A 160 -11.11 -18.93 -11.22
CA THR A 160 -10.78 -18.82 -12.64
C THR A 160 -10.17 -20.11 -13.21
N GLU A 161 -9.29 -20.77 -12.45
CA GLU A 161 -8.74 -22.08 -12.81
C GLU A 161 -9.81 -23.17 -12.85
N THR A 162 -10.76 -23.15 -11.91
CA THR A 162 -11.87 -24.10 -11.87
C THR A 162 -12.81 -23.91 -13.05
N GLU A 163 -13.18 -22.66 -13.36
CA GLU A 163 -13.94 -22.32 -14.56
C GLU A 163 -13.24 -22.80 -15.84
N LEU A 164 -11.92 -22.61 -15.95
CA LEU A 164 -11.15 -23.10 -17.09
C LEU A 164 -11.24 -24.63 -17.21
N ARG A 165 -11.06 -25.37 -16.11
CA ARG A 165 -11.18 -26.84 -16.10
C ARG A 165 -12.58 -27.32 -16.48
N LEU A 166 -13.62 -26.58 -16.12
CA LEU A 166 -15.00 -26.89 -16.52
C LEU A 166 -15.21 -26.62 -18.01
N LEU A 167 -14.68 -25.51 -18.53
CA LEU A 167 -14.69 -25.19 -19.97
C LEU A 167 -13.93 -26.24 -20.79
N GLU A 168 -12.80 -26.75 -20.30
CA GLU A 168 -12.04 -27.81 -20.98
C GLU A 168 -12.78 -29.15 -21.04
N LYS A 169 -13.65 -29.42 -20.06
CA LYS A 169 -14.46 -30.65 -20.01
C LYS A 169 -15.75 -30.59 -20.83
N LEU A 170 -16.16 -29.41 -21.28
CA LEU A 170 -17.35 -29.25 -22.12
C LEU A 170 -17.07 -29.83 -23.52
N SER A 171 -17.71 -30.95 -23.84
CA SER A 171 -17.72 -31.52 -25.19
C SER A 171 -18.75 -30.78 -26.04
N ILE A 172 -18.29 -29.88 -26.91
CA ILE A 172 -19.15 -29.17 -27.87
C ILE A 172 -19.16 -29.93 -29.18
N ASP A 173 -20.35 -30.10 -29.76
CA ASP A 173 -20.52 -30.73 -31.06
C ASP A 173 -19.71 -29.96 -32.14
N PRO A 174 -18.70 -30.58 -32.77
CA PRO A 174 -17.88 -29.95 -33.80
C PRO A 174 -18.66 -29.47 -35.03
N GLN A 175 -19.89 -29.96 -35.23
CA GLN A 175 -20.73 -29.57 -36.35
C GLN A 175 -21.28 -28.14 -36.21
N ASN A 176 -21.43 -27.64 -34.97
CA ASN A 176 -21.82 -26.26 -34.73
C ASN A 176 -20.58 -25.35 -34.71
N ARG A 177 -20.19 -24.88 -35.90
CA ARG A 177 -18.98 -24.04 -36.12
C ARG A 177 -18.97 -22.77 -35.26
N GLU A 178 -20.12 -22.15 -35.02
CA GLU A 178 -20.22 -20.92 -34.22
C GLU A 178 -19.97 -21.20 -32.73
N ALA A 179 -20.60 -22.25 -32.19
CA ALA A 179 -20.42 -22.66 -30.80
C ALA A 179 -18.99 -23.11 -30.51
N TYR A 180 -18.38 -23.86 -31.45
CA TYR A 180 -17.00 -24.31 -31.33
C TYR A 180 -16.00 -23.15 -31.38
N ALA A 181 -16.20 -22.18 -32.28
CA ALA A 181 -15.36 -20.99 -32.38
C ALA A 181 -15.48 -20.11 -31.12
N ALA A 182 -16.70 -19.92 -30.60
CA ALA A 182 -16.94 -19.15 -29.37
C ALA A 182 -16.24 -19.80 -28.16
N TRP A 183 -16.33 -21.13 -28.03
CA TRP A 183 -15.65 -21.88 -26.97
C TRP A 183 -14.13 -21.80 -27.05
N LYS A 184 -13.56 -21.97 -28.25
CA LYS A 184 -12.12 -21.84 -28.46
C LYS A 184 -11.63 -20.44 -28.09
N ASN A 185 -12.38 -19.40 -28.47
CA ASN A 185 -12.08 -18.02 -28.07
C ASN A 185 -12.17 -17.83 -26.55
N LEU A 186 -13.16 -18.40 -25.88
CA LEU A 186 -13.29 -18.33 -24.42
C LEU A 186 -12.13 -19.03 -23.70
N LEU A 187 -11.69 -20.20 -24.19
CA LEU A 187 -10.51 -20.89 -23.67
C LEU A 187 -9.24 -20.06 -23.84
N ALA A 188 -9.00 -19.51 -25.03
CA ALA A 188 -7.84 -18.66 -25.31
C ALA A 188 -7.82 -17.40 -24.41
N ILE A 189 -8.97 -16.75 -24.21
CA ILE A 189 -9.09 -15.58 -23.32
C ILE A 189 -8.81 -15.96 -21.86
N LYS A 190 -9.36 -17.08 -21.37
CA LYS A 190 -9.15 -17.51 -19.97
C LYS A 190 -7.71 -17.98 -19.72
N ARG A 191 -7.09 -18.68 -20.68
CA ARG A 191 -5.68 -19.12 -20.60
C ARG A 191 -4.70 -17.94 -20.64
N SER A 192 -4.92 -16.99 -21.56
CA SER A 192 -4.09 -15.79 -21.66
C SER A 192 -4.13 -14.94 -20.38
N ARG A 193 -5.31 -14.83 -19.74
CA ARG A 193 -5.44 -14.15 -18.44
C ARG A 193 -4.58 -14.77 -17.34
N LEU A 194 -4.53 -16.10 -17.28
CA LEU A 194 -3.70 -16.86 -16.33
C LEU A 194 -2.20 -16.88 -16.71
N GLY A 195 -1.81 -16.29 -17.84
CA GLY A 195 -0.42 -16.34 -18.32
C GLY A 195 0.01 -17.72 -18.82
N ILE A 196 -0.94 -18.64 -19.01
CA ILE A 196 -0.67 -19.94 -19.61
C ILE A 196 -0.51 -19.68 -21.11
N LYS A 197 0.74 -19.65 -21.58
CA LYS A 197 1.03 -19.61 -23.02
C LYS A 197 0.43 -20.86 -23.63
N GLU A 198 -0.43 -20.70 -24.63
CA GLU A 198 -0.81 -21.81 -25.49
C GLU A 198 0.49 -22.33 -26.11
N GLU A 199 1.01 -23.44 -25.59
CA GLU A 199 1.74 -24.35 -26.45
C GLU A 199 0.74 -24.72 -27.54
N PHE A 200 0.86 -24.04 -28.68
CA PHE A 200 0.26 -24.51 -29.89
C PHE A 200 0.73 -25.96 -30.02
N ILE A 201 -0.17 -26.90 -29.75
CA ILE A 201 -0.10 -28.22 -30.37
C ILE A 201 -0.34 -27.92 -31.84
N THR A 202 0.70 -27.43 -32.53
CA THR A 202 0.74 -27.42 -33.98
C THR A 202 0.53 -28.87 -34.38
N ASN A 203 -0.42 -29.08 -35.29
CA ASN A 203 -0.76 -30.38 -35.85
C ASN A 203 0.45 -31.13 -36.44
N GLU A 204 1.65 -30.52 -36.51
CA GLU A 204 2.91 -31.21 -36.83
C GLU A 204 3.24 -32.34 -35.84
N SER A 205 2.98 -32.17 -34.54
CA SER A 205 3.27 -33.22 -33.54
C SER A 205 2.36 -34.45 -33.66
N VAL A 206 1.14 -34.29 -34.17
CA VAL A 206 0.20 -35.39 -34.45
C VAL A 206 0.56 -36.09 -35.78
N VAL A 207 1.14 -35.36 -36.73
CA VAL A 207 1.62 -35.93 -38.00
C VAL A 207 2.91 -36.74 -37.77
N GLU A 208 3.87 -36.25 -36.98
CA GLU A 208 5.10 -36.99 -36.64
C GLU A 208 4.81 -38.30 -35.89
N LEU A 209 3.83 -38.32 -34.97
CA LEU A 209 3.40 -39.55 -34.30
C LEU A 209 2.71 -40.54 -35.25
N SER A 210 2.01 -40.07 -36.28
CA SER A 210 1.36 -40.96 -37.26
C SER A 210 2.35 -41.50 -38.31
N GLU A 211 3.36 -40.73 -38.72
CA GLU A 211 4.43 -41.20 -39.61
C GLU A 211 5.33 -42.24 -38.92
N PHE A 212 5.59 -42.09 -37.62
CA PHE A 212 6.39 -43.05 -36.85
C PHE A 212 5.69 -44.41 -36.71
N ASP A 213 4.36 -44.42 -36.59
CA ASP A 213 3.57 -45.65 -36.45
C ASP A 213 3.32 -46.34 -37.80
N GLN A 214 3.29 -45.58 -38.89
CA GLN A 214 3.14 -46.12 -40.25
C GLN A 214 4.42 -46.80 -40.75
N LYS A 215 5.61 -46.35 -40.31
CA LYS A 215 6.89 -46.99 -40.61
C LYS A 215 7.12 -48.32 -39.88
N ARG A 216 6.41 -48.59 -38.78
CA ARG A 216 6.53 -49.86 -38.02
C ARG A 216 5.65 -50.98 -38.52
N ARG A 217 4.69 -50.72 -39.42
CA ARG A 217 3.81 -51.75 -40.00
C ARG A 217 4.26 -52.25 -41.36
N VAL A 218 5.35 -51.71 -41.90
CA VAL A 218 5.93 -52.12 -43.18
C VAL A 218 7.38 -52.54 -42.97
N SER A 219 7.56 -53.71 -42.35
CA SER A 219 8.81 -54.48 -42.34
C SER A 219 8.51 -55.96 -42.23
#